data_AF-A0A527DA15-F1
#
_entry.id   AF-A0A527DA15-F1
#
_cell.length_a   1.000
_cell.length_b   1.000
_cell.length_c   1.000
_cell.angle_alpha   90.00
_cell.angle_beta   90.00
_cell.angle_gamma   90.00
#
_symmetry.space_group_name_H-M   'P 1'
#
loop_
_entity.id
_entity.type
_entity.pdbx_description
1 polymer ?
#
loop_
_entity_poly.entity_id
_entity_poly.type
_entity_poly.pdbx_seq_one_letter_code
_entity_poly.pdbx_strand_id
1 'polypeptide(L)'
;MRVARCQKPVKQSSPFVAEAILSGEKTIELRRRIPLIGIGTRLWIYATKPVGAVVGSATVKRIIRGLPEEVWAKGGDQAGIDRESFDIYFDGAVEAIGLVLEDIRPGRPISIEKLRLIRTGFHPPQVILRISDSEASSLLQLLNAA
;
A
#
# COMPACT_ATOMS: atom_id res chain seq x y z
N MET A 1 -4.07 -11.82 5.90
CA MET A 1 -3.99 -10.66 4.98
C MET A 1 -3.64 -9.37 5.74
N ARG A 2 -3.50 -8.20 5.06
CA ARG A 2 -3.15 -6.91 5.68
C ARG A 2 -3.86 -5.72 5.02
N VAL A 3 -4.27 -4.70 5.78
CA VAL A 3 -4.66 -3.38 5.24
C VAL A 3 -3.45 -2.46 5.28
N ALA A 4 -3.08 -1.87 4.15
CA ALA A 4 -1.96 -0.96 4.01
C ALA A 4 -2.47 0.41 3.54
N ARG A 5 -2.10 1.46 4.27
CA ARG A 5 -2.33 2.84 3.83
C ARG A 5 -1.25 3.19 2.81
N CYS A 6 -1.61 3.72 1.64
CA CYS A 6 -0.61 4.24 0.69
C CYS A 6 0.29 5.27 1.37
N GLN A 7 1.59 5.02 1.36
CA GLN A 7 2.55 6.02 1.81
C GLN A 7 2.83 7.02 0.70
N LYS A 8 3.07 8.26 1.11
CA LYS A 8 3.36 9.38 0.22
C LYS A 8 4.83 9.71 0.44
N PRO A 9 5.71 9.39 -0.52
CA PRO A 9 7.13 9.68 -0.36
C PRO A 9 7.36 11.19 -0.20
N VAL A 10 6.87 12.02 -1.13
CA VAL A 10 6.84 13.49 -1.07
C VAL A 10 5.78 14.02 -2.07
N LYS A 11 5.18 15.20 -1.83
CA LYS A 11 4.32 16.02 -2.72
C LYS A 11 3.10 15.36 -3.42
N GLN A 12 2.89 14.04 -3.30
CA GLN A 12 1.77 13.33 -3.91
C GLN A 12 0.59 13.13 -2.93
N SER A 13 -0.63 13.13 -3.46
CA SER A 13 -1.83 12.81 -2.67
C SER A 13 -2.00 11.28 -2.52
N SER A 14 -2.69 10.82 -1.47
CA SER A 14 -2.91 9.38 -1.27
C SER A 14 -3.84 8.79 -2.33
N PRO A 15 -4.86 9.53 -2.81
CA PRO A 15 -5.63 9.09 -3.96
C PRO A 15 -4.75 8.88 -5.19
N PHE A 16 -3.85 9.81 -5.51
CA PHE A 16 -2.96 9.70 -6.66
C PHE A 16 -2.04 8.48 -6.56
N VAL A 17 -1.39 8.26 -5.41
CA VAL A 17 -0.54 7.08 -5.18
C VAL A 17 -1.34 5.78 -5.29
N ALA A 18 -2.55 5.76 -4.73
CA ALA A 18 -3.41 4.58 -4.79
C ALA A 18 -3.84 4.29 -6.23
N GLU A 19 -4.22 5.31 -6.99
CA GLU A 19 -4.60 5.20 -8.39
C GLU A 19 -3.44 4.71 -9.26
N ALA A 20 -2.23 5.25 -9.07
CA ALA A 20 -1.04 4.77 -9.76
C ALA A 20 -0.73 3.29 -9.46
N ILE A 21 -0.98 2.84 -8.22
CA ILE A 21 -0.87 1.41 -7.91
C ILE A 21 -1.95 0.63 -8.65
N LEU A 22 -3.21 1.09 -8.59
CA LEU A 22 -4.35 0.37 -9.16
C LEU A 22 -4.36 0.33 -10.70
N SER A 23 -3.77 1.32 -11.37
CA SER A 23 -3.57 1.33 -12.83
C SER A 23 -2.39 0.46 -13.27
N GLY A 24 -1.50 0.09 -12.33
CA GLY A 24 -0.27 -0.65 -12.62
C GLY A 24 0.91 0.23 -13.03
N GLU A 25 0.75 1.55 -13.06
CA GLU A 25 1.85 2.50 -13.31
C GLU A 25 2.92 2.43 -12.20
N LYS A 26 2.49 2.20 -10.95
CA LYS A 26 3.35 2.02 -9.78
C LYS A 26 3.22 0.58 -9.27
N THR A 27 4.27 -0.22 -9.45
CA THR A 27 4.29 -1.61 -8.99
C THR A 27 5.19 -1.84 -7.78
N ILE A 28 5.87 -0.80 -7.28
CA ILE A 28 6.66 -0.88 -6.04
C ILE A 28 6.15 0.12 -5.01
N GLU A 29 5.73 -0.37 -3.84
CA GLU A 29 5.42 0.45 -2.67
C GLU A 29 6.66 0.60 -1.78
N LEU A 30 7.16 1.83 -1.67
CA LEU A 30 8.33 2.18 -0.86
C LEU A 30 7.94 2.40 0.60
N ARG A 31 8.77 1.90 1.51
CA ARG A 31 8.58 2.01 2.96
C ARG A 31 9.91 2.20 3.66
N ARG A 32 9.94 3.07 4.67
CA ARG A 32 11.07 3.16 5.61
C ARG A 32 11.06 2.07 6.68
N ARG A 33 9.87 1.58 7.04
CA ARG A 33 9.64 0.52 8.03
C ARG A 33 8.37 -0.24 7.72
N ILE A 34 8.35 -1.55 7.99
CA ILE A 34 7.17 -2.40 7.90
C ILE A 34 7.16 -3.43 9.04
N PRO A 35 5.97 -3.87 9.51
CA PRO A 35 5.88 -5.08 10.33
C PRO A 35 6.27 -6.32 9.51
N LEU A 36 6.45 -7.46 10.17
CA LEU A 36 6.69 -8.72 9.49
C LEU A 36 5.57 -9.04 8.49
N ILE A 37 5.97 -9.16 7.22
CA ILE A 37 5.12 -9.49 6.07
C ILE A 37 5.90 -10.41 5.14
N GLY A 38 5.22 -11.41 4.59
CA GLY A 38 5.81 -12.39 3.68
C GLY A 38 5.35 -12.18 2.24
N ILE A 39 6.09 -12.79 1.32
CA ILE A 39 5.67 -12.98 -0.08
C ILE A 39 4.31 -13.69 -0.11
N GLY A 40 3.46 -13.34 -1.07
CA GLY A 40 2.08 -13.83 -1.19
C GLY A 40 1.07 -13.10 -0.28
N THR A 41 1.51 -12.14 0.55
CA THR A 41 0.57 -11.39 1.39
C THR A 41 -0.29 -10.46 0.54
N ARG A 42 -1.61 -10.63 0.60
CA ARG A 42 -2.57 -9.65 0.07
C ARG A 42 -2.59 -8.38 0.93
N LEU A 43 -2.37 -7.25 0.27
CA LEU A 43 -2.51 -5.88 0.76
C LEU A 43 -3.83 -5.28 0.27
N TRP A 44 -4.64 -4.81 1.20
CA TRP A 44 -5.80 -3.96 0.93
C TRP A 44 -5.37 -2.51 0.94
N ILE A 45 -5.56 -1.81 -0.18
CA ILE A 45 -5.00 -0.49 -0.41
C ILE A 45 -5.97 0.57 0.13
N TYR A 46 -5.59 1.24 1.21
CA TYR A 46 -6.38 2.32 1.80
C TYR A 46 -5.88 3.69 1.32
N ALA A 47 -6.74 4.41 0.61
CA ALA A 47 -6.53 5.80 0.22
C ALA A 47 -7.03 6.73 1.33
N THR A 48 -6.17 7.62 1.84
CA THR A 48 -6.57 8.58 2.87
C THR A 48 -7.54 9.64 2.34
N LYS A 49 -7.97 10.56 3.20
CA LYS A 49 -8.78 11.72 2.78
C LYS A 49 -8.18 12.43 1.56
N PRO A 50 -9.01 12.94 0.63
CA PRO A 50 -10.48 13.01 0.72
C PRO A 50 -11.23 11.69 0.46
N VAL A 51 -10.59 10.64 -0.09
CA VAL A 51 -11.26 9.37 -0.44
C VAL A 51 -11.67 8.57 0.80
N GLY A 52 -10.74 8.35 1.74
CA GLY A 52 -11.04 7.73 3.03
C GLY A 52 -11.58 6.29 2.94
N ALA A 53 -11.08 5.47 2.02
CA ALA A 53 -11.63 4.16 1.71
C ALA A 53 -10.54 3.13 1.35
N VAL A 54 -10.87 1.84 1.46
CA VAL A 54 -10.14 0.78 0.74
C VAL A 54 -10.60 0.80 -0.71
N VAL A 55 -9.67 0.96 -1.65
CA VAL A 55 -9.96 1.18 -3.08
C VAL A 55 -9.56 0.00 -3.99
N GLY A 56 -8.97 -1.04 -3.41
CA GLY A 56 -8.58 -2.23 -4.13
C GLY A 56 -7.58 -3.06 -3.33
N SER A 57 -6.91 -3.98 -4.01
CA SER A 57 -5.90 -4.83 -3.40
C SER A 57 -4.77 -5.18 -4.36
N ALA A 58 -3.64 -5.60 -3.81
CA ALA A 58 -2.51 -6.18 -4.52
C ALA A 58 -1.86 -7.28 -3.68
N THR A 59 -1.05 -8.14 -4.28
CA THR A 59 -0.28 -9.18 -3.61
C THR A 59 1.20 -8.81 -3.57
N VAL A 60 1.87 -9.05 -2.45
CA VAL A 60 3.34 -8.87 -2.36
C VAL A 60 4.04 -10.00 -3.11
N LYS A 61 4.60 -9.70 -4.28
CA LYS A 61 5.39 -10.62 -5.10
C LYS A 61 6.78 -10.86 -4.53
N ARG A 62 7.45 -9.76 -4.16
CA ARG A 62 8.84 -9.74 -3.72
C ARG A 62 9.06 -8.58 -2.76
N ILE A 63 10.01 -8.74 -1.85
CA ILE A 63 10.43 -7.69 -0.93
C ILE A 63 11.90 -7.39 -1.21
N ILE A 64 12.19 -6.15 -1.56
CA ILE A 64 13.55 -5.63 -1.73
C ILE A 64 13.90 -4.88 -0.45
N ARG A 65 15.03 -5.22 0.17
CA ARG A 65 15.56 -4.52 1.36
C ARG A 65 17.03 -4.25 1.13
N GLY A 66 17.50 -3.12 1.65
CA GLY A 66 18.89 -2.73 1.56
C GLY A 66 19.07 -1.24 1.85
N LEU A 67 20.23 -0.73 1.49
CA LEU A 67 20.48 0.71 1.50
C LEU A 67 19.55 1.41 0.48
N PRO A 68 19.18 2.68 0.70
CA PRO A 68 18.33 3.43 -0.23
C PRO A 68 18.81 3.35 -1.69
N GLU A 69 20.12 3.47 -1.92
CA GLU A 69 20.71 3.36 -3.26
C GLU A 69 20.50 1.99 -3.92
N GLU A 70 20.62 0.91 -3.14
CA GLU A 70 20.41 -0.45 -3.65
C GLU A 70 18.95 -0.69 -3.99
N VAL A 71 18.03 -0.14 -3.22
CA VAL A 71 16.59 -0.23 -3.48
C VAL A 71 16.22 0.60 -4.70
N TRP A 72 16.78 1.79 -4.84
CA TRP A 72 16.60 2.63 -6.02
C TRP A 72 17.09 1.93 -7.28
N ALA A 73 18.32 1.42 -7.28
CA ALA A 73 18.89 0.72 -8.45
C ALA A 73 18.07 -0.50 -8.88
N LYS A 74 17.37 -1.16 -7.94
CA LYS A 74 16.56 -2.35 -8.22
C LYS A 74 15.11 -2.07 -8.58
N GLY A 75 14.60 -0.85 -8.36
CA GLY A 75 13.15 -0.60 -8.39
C GLY A 75 12.69 0.85 -8.47
N GLY A 76 13.59 1.82 -8.65
CA GLY A 76 13.26 3.24 -8.75
C GLY A 76 12.26 3.54 -9.85
N ASP A 77 12.48 2.99 -11.05
CA ASP A 77 11.62 3.18 -12.23
C ASP A 77 10.17 2.69 -12.03
N GLN A 78 9.97 1.75 -11.09
CA GLN A 78 8.66 1.15 -10.78
C GLN A 78 8.01 1.77 -9.54
N ALA A 79 8.69 2.71 -8.88
CA ALA A 79 8.24 3.32 -7.63
C ALA A 79 7.27 4.49 -7.83
N GLY A 80 7.04 4.96 -9.06
CA GLY A 80 6.09 6.05 -9.35
C GLY A 80 6.49 7.40 -8.73
N ILE A 81 7.77 7.60 -8.45
CA ILE A 81 8.36 8.86 -7.98
C ILE A 81 9.69 9.09 -8.69
N ASP A 82 10.10 10.35 -8.83
CA ASP A 82 11.43 10.70 -9.32
C ASP A 82 12.51 10.47 -8.26
N ARG A 83 13.77 10.56 -8.71
CA ARG A 83 14.95 10.35 -7.88
C ARG A 83 15.03 11.35 -6.73
N GLU A 84 14.75 12.62 -6.98
CA GLU A 84 14.80 13.67 -5.97
C GLU A 84 13.80 13.40 -4.82
N SER A 85 12.56 13.05 -5.17
CA SER A 85 11.53 12.68 -4.19
C SER A 85 11.87 11.42 -3.41
N PHE A 86 12.56 10.46 -4.05
CA PHE A 86 13.05 9.26 -3.39
C PHE A 86 14.12 9.62 -2.34
N ASP A 87 15.11 10.43 -2.73
CA ASP A 87 16.21 10.82 -1.85
C ASP A 87 15.69 11.61 -0.64
N ILE A 88 14.77 12.56 -0.85
CA ILE A 88 14.13 13.31 0.25
C ILE A 88 13.36 12.35 1.18
N TYR A 89 12.63 11.39 0.63
CA TYR A 89 11.83 10.47 1.43
C TYR A 89 12.70 9.54 2.29
N PHE A 90 13.86 9.12 1.77
CA PHE A 90 14.81 8.25 2.45
C PHE A 90 15.97 8.98 3.12
N ASP A 91 15.92 10.31 3.23
CA ASP A 91 16.95 11.08 3.92
C ASP A 91 17.15 10.60 5.37
N GLY A 92 18.41 10.37 5.73
CA GLY A 92 18.84 9.78 7.00
C GLY A 92 18.38 8.32 7.24
N ALA A 93 17.82 7.62 6.25
CA ALA A 93 17.42 6.22 6.41
C ALA A 93 18.61 5.27 6.17
N VAL A 94 18.84 4.37 7.14
CA VAL A 94 19.83 3.29 7.02
C VAL A 94 19.30 2.05 6.29
N GLU A 95 17.99 2.00 6.06
CA GLU A 95 17.30 0.92 5.34
C GLU A 95 16.16 1.52 4.51
N ALA A 96 16.01 1.03 3.29
CA ALA A 96 14.84 1.20 2.45
C ALA A 96 14.19 -0.15 2.16
N ILE A 97 12.87 -0.13 2.00
CA ILE A 97 12.09 -1.34 1.71
C ILE A 97 11.18 -1.08 0.51
N GLY A 98 11.31 -1.90 -0.53
CA GLY A 98 10.42 -1.92 -1.68
C GLY A 98 9.55 -3.16 -1.68
N LEU A 99 8.23 -3.00 -1.59
CA LEU A 99 7.27 -4.08 -1.78
C LEU A 99 6.89 -4.13 -3.26
N VAL A 100 7.37 -5.13 -3.98
CA VAL A 100 6.96 -5.39 -5.37
C VAL A 100 5.58 -6.01 -5.35
N LEU A 101 4.66 -5.41 -6.10
CA LEU A 101 3.25 -5.74 -6.13
C LEU A 101 2.89 -6.50 -7.42
N GLU A 102 2.00 -7.46 -7.29
CA GLU A 102 1.34 -8.17 -8.39
C GLU A 102 -0.15 -8.40 -8.08
N ASP A 103 -0.89 -9.04 -8.99
CA ASP A 103 -2.33 -9.29 -8.83
C ASP A 103 -3.12 -8.04 -8.40
N ILE A 104 -2.82 -6.92 -9.03
CA ILE A 104 -3.45 -5.64 -8.74
C ILE A 104 -4.91 -5.72 -9.16
N ARG A 105 -5.81 -5.47 -8.21
CA ARG A 105 -7.26 -5.52 -8.39
C ARG A 105 -7.89 -4.24 -7.87
N PRO A 106 -8.23 -3.29 -8.76
CA PRO A 106 -9.12 -2.19 -8.43
C PRO A 106 -10.47 -2.73 -7.95
N GLY A 107 -11.14 -1.98 -7.07
CA GLY A 107 -12.51 -2.29 -6.72
C GLY A 107 -13.24 -1.06 -6.23
N ARG A 108 -14.54 -1.21 -5.97
CA ARG A 108 -15.34 -0.08 -5.50
C ARG A 108 -14.87 0.40 -4.13
N PRO A 109 -14.75 1.72 -3.90
CA PRO A 109 -14.32 2.25 -2.61
C PRO A 109 -15.18 1.73 -1.45
N ILE A 110 -14.55 1.02 -0.51
CA ILE A 110 -15.15 0.61 0.76
C ILE A 110 -14.85 1.70 1.78
N SER A 111 -15.85 2.53 2.06
CA SER A 111 -15.72 3.69 2.94
C SER A 111 -15.32 3.31 4.36
N ILE A 112 -14.73 4.25 5.10
CA ILE A 112 -14.33 4.04 6.49
C ILE A 112 -15.51 3.62 7.39
N GLU A 113 -16.73 4.06 7.09
CA GLU A 113 -17.95 3.67 7.81
C GLU A 113 -18.22 2.18 7.63
N LYS A 114 -18.15 1.65 6.40
CA LYS A 114 -18.27 0.20 6.14
C LYS A 114 -17.15 -0.59 6.81
N LEU A 115 -15.92 -0.07 6.80
CA LEU A 115 -14.78 -0.72 7.47
C LEU A 115 -15.00 -0.82 8.99
N ARG A 116 -15.63 0.19 9.60
CA ARG A 116 -15.97 0.18 11.03
C ARG A 116 -17.07 -0.82 11.40
N LEU A 117 -17.93 -1.22 10.45
CA LEU A 117 -18.87 -2.32 10.64
C LEU A 117 -18.17 -3.68 10.66
N ILE A 118 -17.09 -3.84 9.90
CA ILE A 118 -16.29 -5.07 9.86
C ILE A 118 -15.41 -5.18 11.12
N ARG A 119 -14.80 -4.06 11.53
CA ARG A 119 -13.92 -3.97 12.69
C ARG A 119 -14.28 -2.76 13.53
N THR A 120 -14.87 -3.00 14.69
CA THR A 120 -15.17 -1.95 15.67
C THR A 120 -13.90 -1.15 15.99
N GLY A 121 -14.01 0.18 15.93
CA GLY A 121 -12.86 1.06 16.17
C GLY A 121 -11.82 1.07 15.05
N PHE A 122 -12.19 0.69 13.81
CA PHE A 122 -11.26 0.82 12.68
C PHE A 122 -10.79 2.27 12.50
N HIS A 123 -9.47 2.41 12.42
CA HIS A 123 -8.77 3.62 12.00
C HIS A 123 -7.75 3.29 10.92
N PRO A 124 -7.48 4.22 9.98
CA PRO A 124 -6.47 4.00 8.96
C PRO A 124 -5.10 3.68 9.57
N PRO A 125 -4.40 2.62 9.12
CA PRO A 125 -3.09 2.31 9.66
C PRO A 125 -2.07 3.42 9.35
N GLN A 126 -1.15 3.67 10.28
CA GLN A 126 0.02 4.49 10.00
C GLN A 126 1.03 3.77 9.08
N VAL A 127 1.12 2.44 9.21
CA VAL A 127 2.01 1.59 8.41
C VAL A 127 1.21 0.50 7.70
N ILE A 128 0.99 -0.64 8.36
CA ILE A 128 0.24 -1.78 7.85
C ILE A 128 -0.49 -2.44 9.04
N LEU A 129 -1.79 -2.71 8.89
CA LEU A 129 -2.63 -3.37 9.90
C LEU A 129 -2.85 -4.84 9.54
N ARG A 130 -2.67 -5.74 10.50
CA ARG A 130 -3.12 -7.13 10.38
C ARG A 130 -4.62 -7.23 10.56
N ILE A 131 -5.24 -7.95 9.64
CA ILE A 131 -6.66 -8.33 9.67
C ILE A 131 -6.79 -9.85 9.75
N SER A 132 -7.88 -10.32 10.35
CA SER A 132 -8.27 -11.73 10.38
C SER A 132 -8.75 -12.20 9.01
N ASP A 133 -8.92 -13.52 8.87
CA ASP A 133 -9.44 -14.10 7.63
C ASP A 133 -10.94 -13.79 7.45
N SER A 134 -11.69 -13.65 8.55
CA SER A 134 -13.10 -13.20 8.50
C SER A 134 -13.22 -11.76 8.02
N GLU A 135 -12.42 -10.83 8.57
CA GLU A 135 -12.38 -9.44 8.13
C GLU A 135 -12.00 -9.35 6.63
N ALA A 136 -11.01 -10.14 6.20
CA ALA A 136 -10.58 -10.18 4.81
C ALA A 136 -11.66 -10.74 3.87
N SER A 137 -12.41 -11.73 4.30
CA SER A 137 -13.52 -12.32 3.53
C SER A 137 -14.64 -11.30 3.32
N SER A 138 -14.98 -10.53 4.36
CA SER A 138 -15.93 -9.43 4.27
C SER A 138 -15.47 -8.34 3.29
N LEU A 139 -14.18 -8.00 3.29
CA LEU A 139 -13.63 -7.04 2.33
C LEU A 139 -13.69 -7.55 0.88
N LEU A 140 -13.45 -8.85 0.65
CA LEU A 140 -13.55 -9.45 -0.69
C LEU A 140 -14.99 -9.40 -1.20
N GLN A 141 -15.96 -9.73 -0.36
CA GLN A 141 -17.38 -9.65 -0.71
C GLN A 141 -17.78 -8.21 -1.06
N LEU A 142 -17.34 -7.22 -0.28
CA LEU A 142 -17.66 -5.82 -0.52
C LEU A 142 -16.95 -5.21 -1.74
N LEU A 143 -15.71 -5.62 -2.06
CA LEU A 143 -15.05 -5.15 -3.28
C LEU A 143 -15.71 -5.69 -4.55
N ASN A 144 -16.27 -6.91 -4.48
CA ASN A 144 -16.91 -7.59 -5.61
C ASN A 144 -18.42 -7.31 -5.71
N ALA A 145 -19.02 -6.66 -4.70
CA ALA A 145 -20.41 -6.26 -4.73
C ALA A 145 -20.61 -5.10 -5.74
N ALA A 146 -21.35 -5.43 -6.80
CA ALA A 146 -21.61 -4.63 -8.00
C ALA A 146 -22.51 -3.42 -7.79
#